data_AF-A0A1C6BL00-F1
#
_entry.id   AF-A0A1C6BL00-F1
#
_cell.length_a   1.000
_cell.length_b   1.000
_cell.length_c   1.000
_cell.angle_alpha   90.00
_cell.angle_beta   90.00
_cell.angle_gamma   90.00
#
_symmetry.space_group_name_H-M   'P 1'
#
loop_
_entity.id
_entity.type
_entity.pdbx_description
1 polymer ?
#
loop_
_entity_poly.entity_id
_entity_poly.type
_entity_poly.pdbx_seq_one_letter_code
_entity_poly.pdbx_strand_id
1 'polypeptide(L)'
;MAGRKRKYTTEVLESIVDEYFNKTAVFGQVSATDIANFAINELGYKDIRYFHFTRNKEIKELISKVNNLYQEGNIENNNVLIEFNPDKFMKTYENDKKTQIIVLRHFADRYNELNHKVLELEHLKNQIEIELCEIKNENKKLKEKNKELNQEIKKIKDRNINLNKFAILEEQLKMREYIKEKNLFNGFDEENLMIVLEKCGFKPNKIDEEEVFETIANTNITNEEDKQNSEQKEIDEVMREIEDLI
;
A
#
# COMPACT_ATOMS: atom_id res chain seq x y z
N MET A 1 -67.46 -24.44 -1.35
CA MET A 1 -66.21 -25.24 -1.34
C MET A 1 -65.82 -25.50 0.10
N ALA A 2 -66.03 -26.72 0.61
CA ALA A 2 -65.69 -27.07 1.99
C ALA A 2 -64.18 -27.36 2.08
N GLY A 3 -63.40 -26.32 2.39
CA GLY A 3 -61.96 -26.48 2.63
C GLY A 3 -61.71 -27.38 3.84
N ARG A 4 -60.69 -28.25 3.77
CA ARG A 4 -60.20 -29.03 4.92
C ARG A 4 -59.99 -28.10 6.11
N LYS A 5 -60.58 -28.43 7.28
CA LYS A 5 -60.34 -27.70 8.53
C LYS A 5 -58.83 -27.63 8.79
N ARG A 6 -58.33 -26.43 9.08
CA ARG A 6 -56.91 -26.21 9.41
C ARG A 6 -56.59 -26.99 10.69
N LYS A 7 -55.46 -27.70 10.70
CA LYS A 7 -55.02 -28.55 11.82
C LYS A 7 -54.60 -27.72 13.05
N TYR A 8 -54.14 -26.49 12.83
CA TYR A 8 -53.75 -25.53 13.86
C TYR A 8 -54.54 -24.22 13.66
N THR A 9 -54.95 -23.61 14.77
CA THR A 9 -55.59 -22.28 14.77
C THR A 9 -54.56 -21.19 14.53
N THR A 10 -55.00 -20.00 14.11
CA THR A 10 -54.09 -18.85 13.94
C THR A 10 -53.42 -18.49 15.26
N GLU A 11 -54.18 -18.43 16.36
CA GLU A 11 -53.68 -18.10 17.71
C GLU A 11 -52.52 -19.00 18.17
N VAL A 12 -52.60 -20.32 17.89
CA VAL A 12 -51.52 -21.27 18.24
C VAL A 12 -50.27 -21.01 17.39
N LEU A 13 -50.44 -20.60 16.13
CA LEU A 13 -49.30 -20.27 15.28
C LEU A 13 -48.69 -18.92 15.68
N GLU A 14 -49.49 -17.95 16.10
CA GLU A 14 -49.02 -16.66 16.64
C GLU A 14 -48.20 -16.88 17.90
N SER A 15 -48.71 -17.64 18.87
CA SER A 15 -47.99 -17.91 20.12
C SER A 15 -46.65 -18.59 19.89
N ILE A 16 -46.56 -19.47 18.89
CA ILE A 16 -45.29 -20.13 18.52
C ILE A 16 -44.31 -19.15 17.89
N VAL A 17 -44.78 -18.25 17.03
CA VAL A 17 -43.94 -17.19 16.44
C VAL A 17 -43.43 -16.25 17.52
N ASP A 18 -44.30 -15.80 18.42
CA ASP A 18 -43.92 -14.93 19.53
C ASP A 18 -42.93 -15.61 20.49
N GLU A 19 -43.17 -16.87 20.88
CA GLU A 19 -42.22 -17.62 21.70
C GLU A 19 -40.88 -17.87 21.02
N TYR A 20 -40.89 -18.09 19.70
CA TYR A 20 -39.66 -18.23 18.92
C TYR A 20 -38.82 -16.96 19.03
N PHE A 21 -39.38 -15.79 18.71
CA PHE A 21 -38.64 -14.53 18.77
C PHE A 21 -38.31 -14.07 20.20
N ASN A 22 -39.05 -14.51 21.21
CA ASN A 22 -38.75 -14.22 22.62
C ASN A 22 -37.61 -15.07 23.18
N LYS A 23 -37.49 -16.34 22.76
CA LYS A 23 -36.51 -17.29 23.33
C LYS A 23 -35.25 -17.45 22.49
N THR A 24 -35.33 -17.26 21.17
CA THR A 24 -34.16 -17.32 20.29
C THR A 24 -33.68 -15.92 19.96
N ALA A 25 -32.39 -15.65 20.24
CA ALA A 25 -31.73 -14.44 19.74
C ALA A 25 -31.49 -14.62 18.24
N VAL A 26 -32.41 -14.15 17.41
CA VAL A 26 -32.32 -14.37 15.96
C VAL A 26 -31.73 -13.16 15.24
N PHE A 27 -30.69 -13.42 14.45
CA PHE A 27 -30.04 -12.43 13.58
C PHE A 27 -30.39 -12.75 12.12
N GLY A 28 -31.02 -11.80 11.41
CA GLY A 28 -31.37 -11.93 9.99
C GLY A 28 -32.80 -12.39 9.70
N GLN A 29 -33.07 -12.80 8.46
CA GLN A 29 -34.40 -13.19 8.00
C GLN A 29 -34.76 -14.60 8.51
N VAL A 30 -35.67 -14.67 9.47
CA VAL A 30 -36.19 -15.94 9.98
C VAL A 30 -37.05 -16.61 8.93
N SER A 31 -36.72 -17.85 8.61
CA SER A 31 -37.54 -18.66 7.72
C SER A 31 -38.68 -19.34 8.50
N ALA A 32 -39.80 -19.58 7.83
CA ALA A 32 -40.89 -20.38 8.37
C ALA A 32 -40.46 -21.82 8.74
N THR A 33 -39.34 -22.29 8.20
CA THR A 33 -38.76 -23.59 8.52
C THR A 33 -38.11 -23.57 9.91
N ASP A 34 -37.42 -22.49 10.26
CA ASP A 34 -36.73 -22.37 11.54
C ASP A 34 -37.73 -22.29 12.71
N ILE A 35 -38.81 -21.54 12.52
CA ILE A 35 -39.93 -21.45 13.47
C ILE A 35 -40.59 -22.83 13.65
N ALA A 36 -40.78 -23.58 12.56
CA ALA A 36 -41.35 -24.92 12.63
C ALA A 36 -40.43 -25.90 13.36
N ASN A 37 -39.12 -25.83 13.13
CA ASN A 37 -38.13 -26.66 13.81
C ASN A 37 -38.08 -26.36 15.31
N PHE A 38 -38.15 -25.10 15.70
CA PHE A 38 -38.27 -24.72 17.11
C PHE A 38 -39.55 -25.24 17.75
N ALA A 39 -40.69 -25.14 17.06
CA ALA A 39 -41.95 -25.68 17.57
C ALA A 39 -41.87 -27.19 17.83
N ILE A 40 -41.16 -27.93 17.00
CA ILE A 40 -40.95 -29.38 17.15
C ILE A 40 -40.00 -29.66 18.32
N ASN A 41 -38.84 -29.00 18.33
CA ASN A 41 -37.72 -29.34 19.22
C ASN A 41 -37.86 -28.77 20.63
N GLU A 42 -38.35 -27.53 20.75
CA GLU A 42 -38.40 -26.79 22.02
C GLU A 42 -39.80 -26.79 22.63
N LEU A 43 -40.86 -26.82 21.80
CA LEU A 43 -42.26 -26.78 22.26
C LEU A 43 -42.98 -28.13 22.14
N GLY A 44 -42.35 -29.15 21.56
CA GLY A 44 -42.86 -30.53 21.50
C GLY A 44 -43.98 -30.79 20.49
N TYR A 45 -44.21 -29.89 19.51
CA TYR A 45 -45.24 -30.08 18.48
C TYR A 45 -44.78 -31.06 17.39
N LYS A 46 -45.24 -32.32 17.45
CA LYS A 46 -44.80 -33.41 16.54
C LYS A 46 -45.19 -33.24 15.07
N ASP A 47 -46.24 -32.48 14.77
CA ASP A 47 -46.85 -32.41 13.42
C ASP A 47 -46.82 -31.01 12.79
N ILE A 48 -46.15 -30.04 13.42
CA ILE A 48 -45.95 -28.72 12.85
C ILE A 48 -44.89 -28.78 11.75
N ARG A 49 -45.10 -27.99 10.69
CA ARG A 49 -44.22 -27.89 9.52
C ARG A 49 -44.25 -26.48 8.96
N TYR A 50 -43.22 -26.10 8.21
CA TYR A 50 -43.07 -24.76 7.62
C TYR A 50 -44.32 -24.27 6.86
N PHE A 51 -45.03 -25.16 6.15
CA PHE A 51 -46.19 -24.75 5.35
C PHE A 51 -47.37 -24.24 6.18
N HIS A 52 -47.42 -24.55 7.48
CA HIS A 52 -48.46 -24.02 8.38
C HIS A 52 -48.28 -22.51 8.60
N PHE A 53 -47.03 -22.03 8.61
CA PHE A 53 -46.69 -20.62 8.76
C PHE A 53 -46.69 -19.86 7.43
N THR A 54 -46.50 -20.54 6.29
CA THR A 54 -46.49 -19.86 4.97
C THR A 54 -47.86 -19.77 4.29
N ARG A 55 -48.79 -20.69 4.61
CA ARG A 55 -50.15 -20.71 4.03
C ARG A 55 -51.13 -19.77 4.72
N ASN A 56 -50.86 -19.39 5.98
CA ASN A 56 -51.69 -18.45 6.71
C ASN A 56 -51.19 -17.01 6.47
N LYS A 57 -52.04 -16.16 5.87
CA LYS A 57 -51.66 -14.81 5.46
C LYS A 57 -51.28 -13.93 6.66
N GLU A 58 -52.04 -14.03 7.75
CA GLU A 58 -51.81 -13.28 9.00
C GLU A 58 -50.45 -13.61 9.61
N ILE A 59 -50.14 -14.91 9.74
CA ILE A 59 -48.85 -15.40 10.25
C ILE A 59 -47.69 -15.02 9.35
N LYS A 60 -47.88 -15.10 8.02
CA LYS A 60 -46.87 -14.68 7.06
C LYS A 60 -46.56 -13.19 7.18
N GLU A 61 -47.59 -12.36 7.35
CA GLU A 61 -47.43 -10.93 7.60
C GLU A 61 -46.77 -10.65 8.94
N LEU A 62 -47.12 -11.40 9.99
CA LEU A 62 -46.48 -11.30 11.32
C LEU A 62 -44.99 -11.61 11.23
N ILE A 63 -44.60 -12.75 10.63
CA ILE A 63 -43.20 -13.13 10.43
C ILE A 63 -42.46 -12.05 9.61
N SER A 64 -43.09 -11.51 8.57
CA SER A 64 -42.49 -10.43 7.77
C SER A 64 -42.32 -9.13 8.56
N LYS A 65 -43.29 -8.74 9.38
CA LYS A 65 -43.21 -7.54 10.23
C LYS A 65 -42.10 -7.68 11.26
N VAL A 66 -42.01 -8.84 11.91
CA VAL A 66 -40.98 -9.10 12.91
C VAL A 66 -39.60 -9.18 12.27
N ASN A 67 -39.45 -9.86 11.12
CA ASN A 67 -38.20 -9.84 10.37
C ASN A 67 -37.79 -8.42 9.95
N ASN A 68 -38.73 -7.57 9.52
CA ASN A 68 -38.45 -6.20 9.12
C ASN A 68 -38.13 -5.27 10.31
N LEU A 69 -38.53 -5.61 11.54
CA LEU A 69 -38.11 -4.91 12.75
C LEU A 69 -36.63 -5.16 13.09
N TYR A 70 -36.10 -6.34 12.72
CA TYR A 70 -34.71 -6.76 12.93
C TYR A 70 -33.82 -6.63 11.68
N GLN A 71 -34.40 -6.36 10.51
CA GLN A 71 -33.65 -5.91 9.33
C GLN A 71 -33.27 -4.44 9.53
N GLU A 72 -32.10 -4.27 10.14
CA GLU A 72 -31.31 -3.04 10.09
C GLU A 72 -31.34 -2.41 8.69
N GLY A 73 -31.41 -1.08 8.67
CA GLY A 73 -31.37 -0.29 7.44
C GLY A 73 -30.17 -0.63 6.57
N ASN A 74 -30.32 -0.33 5.28
CA ASN A 74 -29.28 -0.39 4.25
C ASN A 74 -27.87 -0.23 4.84
N ILE A 75 -27.11 -1.33 4.84
CA ILE A 75 -25.66 -1.35 5.10
C ILE A 75 -24.95 -0.87 3.82
N GLU A 76 -25.39 0.27 3.29
CA GLU A 76 -24.64 1.08 2.34
C GLU A 76 -24.12 2.26 3.15
N ASN A 77 -22.85 2.19 3.52
CA ASN A 77 -22.04 3.27 4.06
C ASN A 77 -22.72 4.14 5.09
N ASN A 78 -22.47 3.85 6.37
CA ASN A 78 -22.41 4.94 7.32
C ASN A 78 -21.61 4.53 8.56
N ASN A 79 -20.52 5.26 8.78
CA ASN A 79 -19.93 5.52 10.10
C ASN A 79 -20.97 6.26 10.97
N VAL A 80 -22.17 5.72 11.14
CA VAL A 80 -23.17 6.27 12.04
C VAL A 80 -22.86 5.68 13.40
N LEU A 81 -22.31 6.53 14.28
CA LEU A 81 -22.38 6.29 15.71
C LEU A 81 -23.83 5.94 16.03
N ILE A 82 -24.07 4.73 16.54
CA ILE A 82 -25.36 4.38 17.09
C ILE A 82 -25.50 5.17 18.39
N GLU A 83 -26.13 6.34 18.33
CA GLU A 83 -26.41 7.14 19.51
C GLU A 83 -27.42 6.41 20.39
N PHE A 84 -27.01 6.11 21.63
CA PHE A 84 -27.93 5.62 22.65
C PHE A 84 -28.82 6.78 23.10
N ASN A 85 -30.12 6.71 22.78
CA ASN A 85 -31.11 7.69 23.22
C ASN A 85 -31.72 7.25 24.57
N PRO A 86 -31.31 7.85 25.70
CA PRO A 86 -31.75 7.40 27.02
C PRO A 86 -33.24 7.68 27.24
N ASP A 87 -33.75 8.79 26.71
CA ASP A 87 -35.14 9.20 26.89
C ASP A 87 -36.11 8.23 26.21
N LYS A 88 -35.78 7.81 24.99
CA LYS A 88 -36.57 6.81 24.26
C LYS A 88 -36.47 5.45 24.93
N PHE A 89 -35.29 5.07 25.42
CA PHE A 89 -35.08 3.83 26.16
C PHE A 89 -35.94 3.78 27.43
N MET A 90 -35.88 4.82 28.26
CA MET A 90 -36.63 4.89 29.52
C MET A 90 -38.15 4.86 29.27
N LYS A 91 -38.64 5.55 28.24
CA LYS A 91 -40.07 5.54 27.85
C LYS A 91 -40.54 4.19 27.31
N THR A 92 -39.70 3.48 26.55
CA THR A 92 -40.09 2.22 25.89
C THR A 92 -40.13 1.06 26.89
N TYR A 93 -39.22 1.05 27.85
CA TYR A 93 -39.07 -0.05 28.81
C TYR A 93 -39.45 0.33 30.24
N GLU A 94 -40.16 1.43 30.46
CA GLU A 94 -40.46 2.02 31.77
C GLU A 94 -40.96 0.99 32.81
N ASN A 95 -41.81 0.07 32.36
CA ASN A 95 -42.47 -0.93 33.19
C ASN A 95 -41.76 -2.30 33.20
N ASP A 96 -40.70 -2.50 32.42
CA ASP A 96 -39.98 -3.77 32.33
C ASP A 96 -38.50 -3.62 32.70
N LYS A 97 -38.26 -3.65 34.02
CA LYS A 97 -36.93 -3.54 34.61
C LYS A 97 -35.98 -4.67 34.17
N LYS A 98 -36.48 -5.85 33.83
CA LYS A 98 -35.61 -6.96 33.38
C LYS A 98 -35.07 -6.67 31.99
N THR A 99 -35.94 -6.25 31.08
CA THR A 99 -35.54 -5.90 29.71
C THR A 99 -34.64 -4.67 29.67
N GLN A 100 -34.86 -3.68 30.55
CA GLN A 100 -33.93 -2.55 30.72
C GLN A 100 -32.49 -3.01 30.99
N ILE A 101 -32.30 -3.91 31.97
CA ILE A 101 -30.97 -4.42 32.35
C ILE A 101 -30.33 -5.17 31.19
N ILE A 102 -31.10 -5.98 30.46
CA ILE A 102 -30.60 -6.77 29.33
C ILE A 102 -30.11 -5.85 28.21
N VAL A 103 -30.90 -4.85 27.83
CA VAL A 103 -30.53 -3.88 26.78
C VAL A 103 -29.29 -3.08 27.18
N LEU A 104 -29.18 -2.64 28.43
CA LEU A 104 -27.99 -1.91 28.92
C LEU A 104 -26.74 -2.79 28.93
N ARG A 105 -26.86 -4.07 29.29
CA ARG A 105 -25.73 -5.03 29.20
C ARG A 105 -25.28 -5.20 27.76
N HIS A 106 -26.20 -5.42 26.83
CA HIS A 106 -25.85 -5.54 25.42
C HIS A 106 -25.22 -4.27 24.86
N PHE A 107 -25.67 -3.10 25.30
CA PHE A 107 -25.04 -1.84 24.92
C PHE A 107 -23.60 -1.76 25.44
N ALA A 108 -23.36 -2.12 26.70
CA ALA A 108 -22.02 -2.15 27.28
C ALA A 108 -21.09 -3.14 26.56
N ASP A 109 -21.59 -4.34 26.24
CA ASP A 109 -20.81 -5.36 25.51
C ASP A 109 -20.40 -4.86 24.13
N ARG A 110 -21.35 -4.32 23.34
CA ARG A 110 -21.06 -3.74 22.03
C ARG A 110 -20.11 -2.54 22.12
N TYR A 111 -20.27 -1.71 23.13
CA TYR A 111 -19.37 -0.57 23.36
C TYR A 111 -17.94 -1.04 23.64
N ASN A 112 -17.76 -2.07 24.47
CA ASN A 112 -16.46 -2.65 24.75
C ASN A 112 -15.84 -3.29 23.51
N GLU A 113 -16.61 -4.05 22.72
CA GLU A 113 -16.14 -4.61 21.45
C GLU A 113 -15.69 -3.53 20.47
N LEU A 114 -16.47 -2.45 20.35
CA LEU A 114 -16.11 -1.32 19.49
C LEU A 114 -14.84 -0.65 19.97
N ASN A 115 -14.69 -0.45 21.28
CA ASN A 115 -13.50 0.16 21.86
C ASN A 115 -12.25 -0.71 21.64
N HIS A 116 -12.36 -2.03 21.76
CA HIS A 116 -11.28 -2.96 21.41
C HIS A 116 -10.88 -2.85 19.94
N LYS A 117 -11.85 -2.81 19.02
CA LYS A 117 -11.57 -2.61 17.59
C LYS A 117 -10.90 -1.28 17.31
N VAL A 118 -11.30 -0.20 17.99
CA VAL A 118 -10.66 1.11 17.85
C VAL A 118 -9.18 1.04 18.29
N LEU A 119 -8.89 0.41 19.43
CA LEU A 119 -7.53 0.22 19.90
C LEU A 119 -6.68 -0.63 18.93
N GLU A 120 -7.24 -1.70 18.37
CA GLU A 120 -6.57 -2.51 17.35
C GLU A 120 -6.27 -1.69 16.08
N LEU A 121 -7.22 -0.88 15.62
CA LEU A 121 -7.04 -0.02 14.46
C LEU A 121 -6.01 1.09 14.71
N GLU A 122 -5.97 1.67 15.90
CA GLU A 122 -4.94 2.64 16.29
C GLU A 122 -3.55 1.99 16.32
N HIS A 123 -3.43 0.78 16.85
CA HIS A 123 -2.17 0.04 16.84
C HIS A 123 -1.71 -0.26 15.40
N LEU A 124 -2.62 -0.75 14.55
CA LEU A 124 -2.32 -1.01 13.15
C LEU A 124 -1.91 0.25 12.40
N LYS A 125 -2.60 1.38 12.65
CA LYS A 125 -2.24 2.68 12.08
C LYS A 125 -0.82 3.08 12.47
N ASN A 126 -0.46 2.95 13.75
CA ASN A 126 0.89 3.28 14.22
C ASN A 126 1.96 2.39 13.58
N GLN A 127 1.70 1.09 13.41
CA GLN A 127 2.62 0.19 12.70
C GLN A 127 2.84 0.63 11.25
N ILE A 128 1.76 0.94 10.52
CA ILE A 128 1.85 1.41 9.13
C ILE A 128 2.60 2.74 9.04
N GLU A 129 2.43 3.64 10.00
CA GLU A 129 3.18 4.91 10.04
C GLU A 129 4.69 4.71 10.24
N ILE A 130 5.09 3.73 11.06
CA ILE A 130 6.50 3.35 11.25
C ILE A 130 7.08 2.77 9.95
N GLU A 131 6.39 1.79 9.33
CA GLU A 131 6.82 1.18 8.06
C GLU A 131 6.95 2.22 6.95
N LEU A 132 6.01 3.18 6.87
CA LEU A 132 6.09 4.29 5.92
C LEU A 132 7.30 5.19 6.15
N CYS A 133 7.71 5.39 7.40
CA CYS A 133 8.90 6.16 7.74
C CYS A 133 10.17 5.43 7.26
N GLU A 134 10.26 4.13 7.52
CA GLU A 134 11.38 3.28 7.08
C GLU A 134 11.52 3.28 5.55
N ILE A 135 10.42 3.03 4.83
CA ILE A 135 10.40 3.03 3.36
C ILE A 135 10.80 4.40 2.78
N LYS A 136 10.41 5.51 3.44
CA LYS A 136 10.82 6.86 3.02
C LYS A 136 12.32 7.07 3.19
N ASN A 137 12.89 6.60 4.30
CA ASN A 137 14.32 6.69 4.57
C ASN A 137 15.13 5.85 3.58
N GLU A 138 14.70 4.62 3.29
CA GLU A 138 15.34 3.78 2.27
C GLU A 138 15.28 4.43 0.88
N ASN A 139 14.13 5.00 0.49
CA ASN A 139 14.00 5.73 -0.77
C ASN A 139 14.94 6.93 -0.86
N LYS A 140 15.19 7.64 0.25
CA LYS A 140 16.15 8.74 0.29
C LYS A 140 17.57 8.23 0.02
N LYS A 141 17.99 7.18 0.72
CA LYS A 141 19.31 6.55 0.53
C LYS A 141 19.50 6.03 -0.90
N LEU A 142 18.48 5.40 -1.48
CA LEU A 142 18.53 4.91 -2.87
C LEU A 142 18.65 6.05 -3.88
N LYS A 143 17.98 7.20 -3.64
CA LYS A 143 18.12 8.38 -4.50
C LYS A 143 19.52 8.98 -4.44
N GLU A 144 20.14 9.03 -3.27
CA GLU A 144 21.52 9.49 -3.10
C GLU A 144 22.49 8.58 -3.84
N LYS A 145 22.41 7.27 -3.60
CA LYS A 145 23.23 6.26 -4.30
C LYS A 145 23.07 6.31 -5.81
N ASN A 146 21.86 6.56 -6.31
CA ASN A 146 21.63 6.70 -7.76
C ASN A 146 22.29 7.98 -8.32
N LYS A 147 22.34 9.08 -7.56
CA LYS A 147 23.08 10.28 -7.98
C LYS A 147 24.57 10.00 -8.06
N GLU A 148 25.15 9.33 -7.07
CA GLU A 148 26.57 8.93 -7.05
C GLU A 148 26.92 8.06 -8.25
N LEU A 149 26.15 7.00 -8.49
CA LEU A 149 26.37 6.09 -9.63
C LEU A 149 26.28 6.83 -10.97
N ASN A 150 25.36 7.78 -11.13
CA ASN A 150 25.28 8.59 -12.35
C ASN A 150 26.51 9.47 -12.55
N GLN A 151 27.10 9.99 -11.47
CA GLN A 151 28.36 10.73 -11.54
C GLN A 151 29.53 9.81 -11.93
N GLU A 152 29.60 8.60 -11.36
CA GLU A 152 30.61 7.61 -11.73
C GLU A 152 30.50 7.19 -13.19
N ILE A 153 29.28 6.91 -13.68
CA ILE A 153 29.04 6.57 -15.09
C ILE A 153 29.55 7.70 -16.00
N LYS A 154 29.31 8.96 -15.63
CA LYS A 154 29.82 10.11 -16.38
C LYS A 154 31.36 10.13 -16.39
N LYS A 155 32.00 9.99 -15.22
CA LYS A 155 33.47 9.93 -15.10
C LYS A 155 34.06 8.78 -15.95
N ILE A 156 33.44 7.60 -15.95
CA ILE A 156 33.88 6.45 -16.75
C ILE A 156 33.71 6.73 -18.25
N LYS A 157 32.59 7.32 -18.66
CA LYS A 157 32.33 7.66 -20.06
C LYS A 157 33.37 8.66 -20.60
N ASP A 158 33.70 9.68 -19.81
CA ASP A 158 34.70 10.69 -20.17
C ASP A 158 36.10 10.05 -20.28
N ARG A 159 36.47 9.18 -19.32
CA ARG A 159 37.72 8.39 -19.40
C ARG A 159 37.77 7.51 -20.65
N ASN A 160 36.67 6.86 -21.01
CA ASN A 160 36.62 5.97 -22.18
C ASN A 160 36.77 6.74 -23.50
N ILE A 161 36.19 7.95 -23.59
CA ILE A 161 36.41 8.85 -24.72
C ILE A 161 37.90 9.21 -24.84
N ASN A 162 38.56 9.53 -23.73
CA ASN A 162 39.98 9.86 -23.73
C ASN A 162 40.85 8.65 -24.12
N LEU A 163 40.57 7.46 -23.59
CA LEU A 163 41.29 6.24 -23.96
C LEU A 163 41.17 5.93 -25.46
N ASN A 164 39.98 6.12 -26.04
CA ASN A 164 39.80 5.96 -27.49
C ASN A 164 40.63 6.97 -28.30
N LYS A 165 40.74 8.24 -27.84
CA LYS A 165 41.64 9.23 -28.46
C LYS A 165 43.10 8.79 -28.37
N PHE A 166 43.54 8.27 -27.22
CA PHE A 166 44.90 7.75 -27.04
C PHE A 166 45.19 6.56 -27.95
N ALA A 167 44.24 5.62 -28.10
CA ALA A 167 44.40 4.48 -28.99
C ALA A 167 44.63 4.91 -30.46
N ILE A 168 43.87 5.92 -30.92
CA ILE A 168 44.04 6.50 -32.26
C ILE A 168 45.43 7.15 -32.40
N LEU A 169 45.89 7.88 -31.39
CA LEU A 169 47.22 8.51 -31.40
C LEU A 169 48.36 7.49 -31.40
N GLU A 170 48.24 6.43 -30.61
CA GLU A 170 49.23 5.35 -30.59
C GLU A 170 49.32 4.66 -31.95
N GLU A 171 48.19 4.46 -32.63
CA GLU A 171 48.14 3.92 -33.98
C GLU A 171 48.83 4.84 -35.00
N GLN A 172 48.59 6.16 -34.90
CA GLN A 172 49.24 7.18 -35.73
C GLN A 172 50.77 7.18 -35.52
N LEU A 173 51.24 7.09 -34.27
CA LEU A 173 52.67 7.05 -33.95
C LEU A 173 53.33 5.79 -34.52
N LYS A 174 52.72 4.61 -34.34
CA LYS A 174 53.22 3.35 -34.91
C LYS A 174 53.33 3.40 -36.43
N MET A 175 52.35 4.01 -37.10
CA MET A 175 52.40 4.22 -38.55
C MET A 175 53.54 5.15 -38.96
N ARG A 176 53.76 6.25 -38.23
CA ARG A 176 54.87 7.18 -38.47
C ARG A 176 56.22 6.49 -38.30
N GLU A 177 56.40 5.73 -37.22
CA GLU A 177 57.62 4.97 -36.94
C GLU A 177 57.90 3.94 -38.03
N TYR A 178 56.88 3.16 -38.42
CA TYR A 178 56.99 2.18 -39.50
C TYR A 178 57.43 2.80 -40.83
N ILE A 179 56.81 3.93 -41.21
CA ILE A 179 57.15 4.68 -42.41
C ILE A 179 58.61 5.15 -42.40
N LYS A 180 59.07 5.67 -41.24
CA LYS A 180 60.43 6.16 -41.04
C LYS A 180 61.45 5.01 -41.09
N GLU A 181 61.21 3.91 -40.38
CA GLU A 181 62.11 2.75 -40.34
C GLU A 181 62.30 2.08 -41.70
N LYS A 182 61.24 2.03 -42.51
CA LYS A 182 61.28 1.39 -43.83
C LYS A 182 61.81 2.30 -44.95
N ASN A 183 62.21 3.54 -44.64
CA ASN A 183 62.66 4.55 -45.62
C ASN A 183 61.68 4.69 -46.81
N LEU A 184 60.37 4.52 -46.56
CA LEU A 184 59.36 4.52 -47.61
C LEU A 184 59.12 5.90 -48.23
N PHE A 185 59.63 6.97 -47.59
CA PHE A 185 59.47 8.37 -47.99
C PHE A 185 60.82 9.11 -48.09
N ASN A 186 61.79 8.53 -48.79
CA ASN A 186 63.00 9.29 -49.12
C ASN A 186 62.64 10.41 -50.13
N GLY A 187 62.82 11.68 -49.72
CA GLY A 187 62.67 12.86 -50.57
C GLY A 187 61.34 13.61 -50.45
N PHE A 188 60.46 13.23 -49.52
CA PHE A 188 59.25 13.98 -49.19
C PHE A 188 59.51 14.88 -47.97
N ASP A 189 59.12 16.14 -48.10
CA ASP A 189 59.02 17.16 -47.06
C ASP A 189 57.91 16.82 -46.03
N GLU A 190 58.10 17.26 -44.79
CA GLU A 190 57.24 16.95 -43.65
C GLU A 190 55.78 17.40 -43.89
N GLU A 191 55.57 18.49 -44.63
CA GLU A 191 54.24 18.96 -45.06
C GLU A 191 53.51 17.95 -45.97
N ASN A 192 54.19 17.35 -46.93
CA ASN A 192 53.55 16.39 -47.84
C ASN A 192 53.25 15.06 -47.15
N LEU A 193 54.03 14.67 -46.14
CA LEU A 193 53.70 13.53 -45.28
C LEU A 193 52.41 13.78 -44.49
N MET A 194 52.24 14.98 -43.94
CA MET A 194 51.02 15.37 -43.21
C MET A 194 49.78 15.37 -44.12
N ILE A 195 49.91 15.80 -45.37
CA ILE A 195 48.82 15.76 -46.37
C ILE A 195 48.41 14.32 -46.70
N VAL A 196 49.36 13.40 -46.85
CA VAL A 196 49.06 11.98 -47.12
C VAL A 196 48.36 11.34 -45.93
N LEU A 197 48.82 11.60 -44.71
CA LEU A 197 48.16 11.13 -43.49
C LEU A 197 46.73 11.69 -43.38
N GLU A 198 46.54 12.98 -43.65
CA GLU A 198 45.22 13.63 -43.65
C GLU A 198 44.26 13.00 -44.67
N LYS A 199 44.73 12.69 -45.88
CA LYS A 199 43.94 12.01 -46.92
C LYS A 199 43.62 10.55 -46.61
N CYS A 200 44.43 9.89 -45.78
CA CYS A 200 44.14 8.55 -45.25
C CYS A 200 43.17 8.56 -44.06
N GLY A 201 42.62 9.73 -43.70
CA GLY A 201 41.69 9.90 -42.58
C GLY A 201 42.36 10.26 -41.25
N PHE A 202 43.69 10.38 -41.22
CA PHE A 202 44.44 10.85 -40.05
C PHE A 202 44.54 12.36 -40.09
N LYS A 203 43.49 13.04 -39.62
CA LYS A 203 43.60 14.48 -39.39
C LYS A 203 44.61 14.71 -38.27
N PRO A 204 45.62 15.58 -38.46
CA PRO A 204 46.26 16.19 -37.32
C PRO A 204 45.18 17.05 -36.66
N ASN A 205 44.53 16.51 -35.65
CA ASN A 205 44.05 17.43 -34.63
C ASN A 205 45.32 18.17 -34.21
N LYS A 206 45.33 19.50 -34.36
CA LYS A 206 46.22 20.31 -33.56
C LYS A 206 45.84 19.99 -32.13
N ILE A 207 46.45 18.94 -31.60
CA ILE A 207 46.50 18.70 -30.19
C ILE A 207 47.48 19.77 -29.77
N ASP A 208 46.95 20.91 -29.35
CA ASP A 208 47.75 21.80 -28.51
C ASP A 208 48.19 20.91 -27.35
N GLU A 209 49.47 20.57 -27.32
CA GLU A 209 50.03 19.78 -26.23
C GLU A 209 49.68 20.45 -24.89
N GLU A 210 49.65 21.80 -24.87
CA GLU A 210 49.11 22.62 -23.78
C GLU A 210 47.67 22.27 -23.38
N GLU A 211 46.74 22.09 -24.31
CA GLU A 211 45.33 21.81 -24.01
C GLU A 211 45.17 20.41 -23.38
N VAL A 212 45.94 19.42 -23.83
CA VAL A 212 45.93 18.06 -23.25
C VAL A 212 46.60 18.03 -21.87
N PHE A 213 47.71 18.74 -21.68
CA PHE A 213 48.34 18.84 -20.37
C PHE A 213 47.52 19.67 -19.37
N GLU A 214 46.84 20.74 -19.81
CA GLU A 214 45.88 21.50 -19.00
C GLU A 214 44.67 20.66 -18.61
N THR A 215 44.15 19.82 -19.51
CA THR A 215 43.04 18.91 -19.18
C THR A 215 43.44 17.92 -18.08
N ILE A 216 44.70 17.43 -18.08
CA ILE A 216 45.26 16.53 -17.06
C ILE A 216 45.46 17.25 -15.73
N ALA A 217 46.00 18.48 -15.74
CA ALA A 217 46.16 19.29 -14.54
C ALA A 217 44.80 19.62 -13.91
N ASN A 218 43.83 20.04 -14.72
CA ASN A 218 42.49 20.40 -14.26
C ASN A 218 41.68 19.19 -13.78
N THR A 219 41.85 18.00 -14.36
CA THR A 219 41.22 16.76 -13.84
C THR A 219 41.83 16.30 -12.53
N ASN A 220 43.13 16.52 -12.30
CA ASN A 220 43.75 16.22 -11.00
C ASN A 220 43.31 17.21 -9.92
N ILE A 221 43.21 18.51 -10.25
CA ILE A 221 42.72 19.56 -9.33
C ILE A 221 41.25 19.32 -8.96
N THR A 222 40.37 19.03 -9.92
CA THR A 222 38.95 18.75 -9.63
C THR A 222 38.75 17.47 -8.81
N ASN A 223 39.61 16.46 -8.97
CA ASN A 223 39.55 15.26 -8.13
C ASN A 223 40.02 15.52 -6.69
N GLU A 224 40.96 16.46 -6.47
CA GLU A 224 41.38 16.88 -5.13
C GLU A 224 40.33 17.78 -4.47
N GLU A 225 39.71 18.70 -5.21
CA GLU A 225 38.61 19.55 -4.71
C GLU A 225 37.34 18.75 -4.39
N ASP A 226 36.98 17.75 -5.22
CA ASP A 226 35.87 16.83 -4.95
C ASP A 226 36.12 16.03 -3.66
N LYS A 227 37.36 15.62 -3.41
CA LYS A 227 37.76 14.84 -2.24
C LYS A 227 37.78 15.71 -0.97
N GLN A 228 38.28 16.94 -1.05
CA GLN A 228 38.21 17.89 0.07
C GLN A 228 36.76 18.27 0.41
N ASN A 229 35.89 18.44 -0.60
CA ASN A 229 34.48 18.74 -0.37
C ASN A 229 33.69 17.56 0.23
N SER A 230 34.06 16.30 -0.07
CA SER A 230 33.43 15.14 0.59
C SER A 230 33.88 15.02 2.05
N GLU A 231 35.17 15.18 2.30
CA GLU A 231 35.75 15.15 3.66
C GLU A 231 35.17 16.28 4.54
N GLN A 232 35.00 17.49 3.98
CA GLN A 232 34.40 18.61 4.70
C GLN A 232 32.91 18.38 5.02
N LYS A 233 32.15 17.75 4.12
CA LYS A 233 30.74 17.39 4.37
C LYS A 233 30.58 16.36 5.47
N GLU A 234 31.46 15.35 5.53
CA GLU A 234 31.45 14.36 6.61
C GLU A 234 31.75 15.02 7.96
N ILE A 235 32.71 15.95 8.00
CA ILE A 235 33.03 16.72 9.21
C ILE A 235 31.82 17.58 9.65
N ASP A 236 31.16 18.28 8.72
CA ASP A 236 30.00 19.13 9.01
C ASP A 236 28.73 18.33 9.42
N GLU A 237 28.63 17.06 9.04
CA GLU A 237 27.55 16.16 9.45
C GLU A 237 27.80 15.63 10.86
N VAL A 238 29.04 15.21 11.16
CA VAL A 238 29.44 14.77 12.51
C VAL A 238 29.34 15.92 13.53
N MET A 239 29.72 17.15 13.16
CA MET A 239 29.60 18.30 14.06
C MET A 239 28.14 18.63 14.39
N ARG A 240 27.21 18.47 13.44
CA ARG A 240 25.77 18.65 13.69
C ARG A 240 25.19 17.57 14.61
N GLU A 241 25.60 16.32 14.43
CA GLU A 241 25.18 15.24 15.34
C GLU A 241 25.69 15.46 16.77
N ILE A 242 26.87 16.05 16.94
CA ILE A 242 27.40 16.42 18.26
C ILE A 242 26.64 17.59 18.88
N GLU A 243 26.28 18.61 18.09
CA GLU A 243 25.48 19.75 18.57
C GLU A 243 24.07 19.35 19.01
N ASP A 244 23.44 18.37 18.34
CA ASP A 244 22.12 17.86 18.71
C ASP A 244 22.13 16.98 19.99
N LEU A 245 23.32 16.58 20.47
CA LEU A 245 23.52 15.74 21.66
C LEU A 245 23.88 16.54 22.93
N ILE A 246 24.17 17.85 22.82
CA ILE A 246 24.51 18.75 23.93
C ILE A 246 23.30 19.60 24.32
#